data_AF-A0A836WLG4-F1
#
_entry.id   AF-A0A836WLG4-F1
#
_cell.length_a   1.000
_cell.length_b   1.000
_cell.length_c   1.000
_cell.angle_alpha   90.00
_cell.angle_beta   90.00
_cell.angle_gamma   90.00
#
_symmetry.space_group_name_H-M   'P 1'
#
loop_
_entity.id
_entity.type
_entity.pdbx_description
1 polymer ?
#
loop_
_entity_poly.entity_id
_entity_poly.type
_entity_poly.pdbx_seq_one_letter_code
_entity_poly.pdbx_strand_id
1 'polypeptide(L)'
;MDNDFTNSQDTIDIKKIIFRLLSNWYWFVITIFLALIIAYYVNRYADPVFQLKSTILIKDNSSSISNSIDQIISELSSFKRRKKKEIQNEIGKLSSYSLAYKTLKKLPFRISYYSIGKIRSPERYEDCPFFVTLNNDTNQLFEHPIFIKIISKQEYELSINQGLNIHKTLKFGENYKTEFRDFSISLKFPYDKENEIFHYPYFFLIHDLNTLTNKYKHLLSIEQFDEKSTILNLSISEKIPKKGSDYLNTLMETFIQNELDKKNLIAVNTIKFIDEQMKKISDSLNVTASRLQNFRSKNKILNFNQKGNLIFEKLDKLTLQKTQLIVQAKYLEYLLKYLKSKNDLTSITLPSVAGINDMVLNKLVNQLLDNFSEYQLLKYSSKKENPSIKLAISKLEKTKEALIENIENLLSSNKIENKAVDEQIAFVNKEIA
;
A
#
# COMPACT_ATOMS: atom_id res chain seq x y z
N MET A 1 -44.76 55.79 40.07
CA MET A 1 -44.09 54.56 39.63
C MET A 1 -42.83 55.01 38.94
N ASP A 2 -41.71 54.99 39.65
CA ASP A 2 -40.35 55.03 39.09
C ASP A 2 -39.35 54.64 40.19
N ASN A 3 -38.63 53.56 39.89
CA ASN A 3 -37.27 53.14 40.27
C ASN A 3 -36.71 53.47 41.68
N ASP A 4 -36.41 52.40 42.43
CA ASP A 4 -35.00 52.10 42.70
C ASP A 4 -34.76 50.59 42.93
N PHE A 5 -34.27 49.92 41.89
CA PHE A 5 -33.63 48.61 42.00
C PHE A 5 -32.24 48.83 42.63
N THR A 6 -32.12 48.67 43.94
CA THR A 6 -30.80 48.44 44.55
C THR A 6 -30.42 46.98 44.35
N ASN A 7 -29.72 46.73 43.24
CA ASN A 7 -28.92 45.52 43.05
C ASN A 7 -27.95 45.39 44.22
N SER A 8 -28.31 44.58 45.22
CA SER A 8 -27.35 44.02 46.18
C SER A 8 -26.40 43.13 45.38
N GLN A 9 -25.26 43.68 44.95
CA GLN A 9 -24.15 42.85 44.55
C GLN A 9 -23.78 42.02 45.77
N ASP A 10 -24.15 40.73 45.76
CA ASP A 10 -23.62 39.71 46.66
C ASP A 10 -22.11 39.64 46.44
N THR A 11 -21.41 40.56 47.09
CA THR A 11 -19.96 40.57 47.10
C THR A 11 -19.54 39.37 47.94
N ILE A 12 -19.06 38.34 47.25
CA ILE A 12 -18.50 37.15 47.89
C ILE A 12 -17.48 37.65 48.91
N ASP A 13 -17.77 37.43 50.19
CA ASP A 13 -16.89 37.87 51.28
C ASP A 13 -15.70 36.90 51.37
N ILE A 14 -14.72 37.16 50.50
CA ILE A 14 -13.53 36.32 50.30
C ILE A 14 -12.80 36.09 51.63
N LYS A 15 -12.78 37.09 52.52
CA LYS A 15 -12.14 36.99 53.83
C LYS A 15 -12.80 35.93 54.69
N LYS A 16 -14.15 35.88 54.72
CA LYS A 16 -14.93 34.90 55.47
C LYS A 16 -14.72 33.48 54.97
N ILE A 17 -14.62 33.30 53.65
CA ILE A 17 -14.32 32.00 53.03
C ILE A 17 -12.90 31.54 53.40
N ILE A 18 -11.90 32.42 53.31
CA ILE A 18 -10.50 32.12 53.65
C ILE A 18 -10.36 31.68 55.11
N PHE A 19 -10.93 32.41 56.08
CA PHE A 19 -10.85 32.01 57.49
C PHE A 19 -11.55 30.66 57.77
N ARG A 20 -12.65 30.36 57.06
CA ARG A 20 -13.33 29.05 57.16
C ARG A 20 -12.51 27.91 56.55
N LEU A 21 -11.75 28.18 55.50
CA LEU A 21 -10.78 27.25 54.91
C LEU A 21 -9.60 27.00 55.85
N LEU A 22 -9.00 28.06 56.41
CA LEU A 22 -7.90 27.95 57.39
C LEU A 22 -8.34 27.22 58.67
N SER A 23 -9.55 27.45 59.17
CA SER A 23 -10.05 26.73 60.35
C SER A 23 -10.18 25.22 60.12
N ASN A 24 -10.35 24.78 58.87
CA ASN A 24 -10.51 23.38 58.47
C ASN A 24 -9.30 22.85 57.68
N TRP A 25 -8.11 23.45 57.86
CA TRP A 25 -6.90 23.14 57.08
C TRP A 25 -6.52 21.65 57.10
N TYR A 26 -6.83 20.92 58.17
CA TYR A 26 -6.59 19.48 58.27
C TYR A 26 -7.26 18.66 57.15
N TRP A 27 -8.49 19.03 56.74
CA TRP A 27 -9.18 18.35 55.63
C TRP A 27 -8.46 18.56 54.30
N PHE A 28 -7.88 19.74 54.09
CA PHE A 28 -7.06 20.02 52.90
C PHE A 28 -5.78 19.21 52.90
N VAL A 29 -5.09 19.11 54.03
CA VAL A 29 -3.89 18.28 54.15
C VAL A 29 -4.19 16.80 53.91
N ILE A 30 -5.28 16.28 54.48
CA ILE A 30 -5.69 14.88 54.31
C ILE A 30 -6.01 14.58 52.84
N THR A 31 -6.78 15.45 52.18
CA THR A 31 -7.14 15.29 50.76
C THR A 31 -5.93 15.38 49.83
N ILE A 32 -5.00 16.30 50.09
CA ILE A 32 -3.72 16.39 49.35
C ILE A 32 -2.90 15.12 49.56
N PHE A 33 -2.78 14.64 50.80
CA PHE A 33 -2.04 13.43 51.11
C PHE A 33 -2.65 12.20 50.42
N LEU A 34 -3.97 12.07 50.44
CA LEU A 34 -4.68 11.00 49.73
C LEU A 34 -4.49 11.10 48.22
N ALA A 35 -4.56 12.30 47.64
CA ALA A 35 -4.31 12.52 46.22
C ALA A 35 -2.88 12.16 45.81
N LEU A 36 -1.88 12.47 46.65
CA LEU A 36 -0.48 12.07 46.42
C LEU A 36 -0.29 10.55 46.50
N ILE A 37 -0.95 9.88 47.43
CA ILE A 37 -0.96 8.41 47.49
C ILE A 37 -1.53 7.86 46.19
N ILE A 38 -2.72 8.29 45.77
CA ILE A 38 -3.35 7.83 44.53
C ILE A 38 -2.43 8.08 43.33
N ALA A 39 -1.87 9.29 43.21
CA ALA A 39 -0.95 9.64 42.13
C ALA A 39 0.31 8.75 42.12
N TYR A 40 0.89 8.47 43.30
CA TYR A 40 2.03 7.57 43.42
C TYR A 40 1.70 6.15 42.96
N TYR A 41 0.56 5.60 43.40
CA TYR A 41 0.11 4.27 42.98
C TYR A 41 -0.17 4.23 41.47
N VAL A 42 -0.85 5.22 40.91
CA VAL A 42 -1.11 5.30 39.46
C VAL A 42 0.20 5.35 38.68
N ASN A 43 1.14 6.23 39.05
CA ASN A 43 2.41 6.36 38.32
C ASN A 43 3.31 5.12 38.46
N ARG A 44 3.24 4.42 39.61
CA ARG A 44 4.02 3.20 39.84
C ARG A 44 3.53 2.01 39.03
N TYR A 45 2.23 1.93 38.73
CA TYR A 45 1.59 0.74 38.12
C TYR A 45 1.04 0.95 36.71
N ALA A 46 0.89 2.19 36.24
CA ALA A 46 0.49 2.46 34.87
C ALA A 46 1.57 1.97 33.88
N ASP A 47 1.13 1.35 32.78
CA ASP A 47 2.03 0.96 31.71
C ASP A 47 2.47 2.21 30.93
N PRO A 48 3.78 2.48 30.79
CA PRO A 48 4.24 3.57 29.95
C PRO A 48 3.87 3.27 28.48
N VAL A 49 3.35 4.28 27.79
CA VAL A 49 3.04 4.22 26.36
C VAL A 49 3.97 5.16 25.63
N PHE A 50 4.75 4.62 24.70
CA PHE A 50 5.70 5.38 23.90
C PHE A 50 5.14 5.61 22.51
N GLN A 51 5.18 6.85 22.05
CA GLN A 51 4.88 7.17 20.67
C GLN A 51 6.17 7.06 19.86
N LEU A 52 6.16 6.19 18.85
CA LEU A 52 7.27 6.02 17.92
C LEU A 52 6.89 6.66 16.60
N LYS A 53 7.87 7.32 15.98
CA LYS A 53 7.69 8.04 14.72
C LYS A 53 8.72 7.59 13.71
N SER A 54 8.30 7.46 12.47
CA SER A 54 9.17 7.27 11.33
C SER A 54 8.73 8.17 10.18
N THR A 55 9.66 8.50 9.30
CA THR A 55 9.43 9.44 8.20
C THR A 55 9.84 8.80 6.88
N ILE A 56 8.95 8.86 5.89
CA ILE A 56 9.22 8.35 4.54
C ILE A 56 8.97 9.44 3.49
N LEU A 57 9.89 9.54 2.53
CA LEU A 57 9.75 10.41 1.37
C LEU A 57 9.07 9.64 0.23
N ILE A 58 7.93 10.14 -0.24
CA ILE A 58 7.30 9.66 -1.47
C ILE A 58 7.94 10.41 -2.65
N LYS A 59 8.59 9.66 -3.55
CA LYS A 59 9.17 10.23 -4.77
C LYS A 59 8.08 10.54 -5.78
N ASP A 60 8.07 11.78 -6.24
CA ASP A 60 7.18 12.26 -7.30
C ASP A 60 7.63 11.68 -8.65
N ASN A 61 6.73 11.00 -9.35
CA ASN A 61 7.01 10.37 -10.65
C ASN A 61 6.74 11.34 -11.83
N SER A 62 6.38 12.60 -11.58
CA SER A 62 6.07 13.57 -12.65
C SER A 62 7.29 14.02 -13.48
N SER A 63 8.51 13.58 -13.16
CA SER A 63 9.74 14.07 -13.80
C SER A 63 10.24 13.22 -14.98
N SER A 64 9.37 12.59 -15.77
CA SER A 64 9.79 11.86 -16.98
C SER A 64 8.69 11.84 -18.05
N ILE A 65 8.50 12.97 -18.73
CA ILE A 65 8.32 13.12 -20.19
C ILE A 65 7.81 14.54 -20.44
N SER A 66 8.67 15.32 -21.09
CA SER A 66 8.44 16.66 -21.61
C SER A 66 7.19 16.75 -22.50
N ASN A 67 6.35 17.77 -22.28
CA ASN A 67 6.05 18.78 -23.30
C ASN A 67 5.39 20.01 -22.65
N SER A 68 6.02 21.16 -22.89
CA SER A 68 5.90 22.45 -22.21
C SER A 68 4.54 23.17 -22.32
N ILE A 69 3.52 22.54 -22.88
CA ILE A 69 2.16 23.10 -23.03
C ILE A 69 1.29 22.75 -21.81
N ASP A 70 1.55 21.60 -21.17
CA ASP A 70 0.83 21.20 -19.95
C ASP A 70 1.17 22.08 -18.75
N GLN A 71 2.35 22.72 -18.72
CA GLN A 71 2.75 23.62 -17.62
C GLN A 71 1.89 24.90 -17.58
N ILE A 72 1.53 25.46 -18.73
CA ILE A 72 0.76 26.72 -18.81
C ILE A 72 -0.74 26.49 -18.52
N ILE A 73 -1.28 25.32 -18.87
CA ILE A 73 -2.70 24.98 -18.62
C ILE A 73 -2.90 24.40 -17.21
N SER A 74 -1.86 23.82 -16.60
CA SER A 74 -1.94 23.21 -15.25
C SER A 74 -1.70 24.17 -14.08
N GLU A 75 -1.22 25.40 -14.33
CA GLU A 75 -1.10 26.47 -13.32
C GLU A 75 -2.48 26.91 -12.77
N LEU A 76 -3.57 26.66 -13.51
CA LEU A 76 -4.92 26.96 -13.06
C LEU A 76 -5.52 25.77 -12.27
N SER A 77 -5.26 25.73 -10.96
CA SER A 77 -5.96 24.93 -9.92
C SER A 77 -5.87 23.38 -9.94
N SER A 78 -5.40 22.76 -11.02
CA SER A 78 -5.42 21.29 -11.20
C SER A 78 -4.19 20.56 -10.63
N PHE A 79 -3.02 21.22 -10.54
CA PHE A 79 -1.80 20.59 -10.04
C PHE A 79 -1.87 20.25 -8.54
N LYS A 80 -2.43 21.15 -7.72
CA LYS A 80 -2.60 20.94 -6.27
C LYS A 80 -3.52 19.74 -5.96
N ARG A 81 -4.54 19.50 -6.79
CA ARG A 81 -5.48 18.39 -6.63
C ARG A 81 -4.86 17.04 -6.99
N ARG A 82 -4.07 16.97 -8.08
CA ARG A 82 -3.38 15.74 -8.51
C ARG A 82 -2.34 15.29 -7.48
N LYS A 83 -1.47 16.19 -7.03
CA LYS A 83 -0.44 15.89 -6.02
C LYS A 83 -1.04 15.43 -4.69
N LYS A 84 -2.14 16.07 -4.25
CA LYS A 84 -2.88 15.61 -3.05
C LYS A 84 -3.44 14.20 -3.24
N LYS A 85 -4.00 13.88 -4.41
CA LYS A 85 -4.56 12.55 -4.71
C LYS A 85 -3.49 11.46 -4.72
N GLU A 86 -2.31 11.73 -5.29
CA GLU A 86 -1.18 10.81 -5.30
C GLU A 86 -0.69 10.49 -3.88
N ILE A 87 -0.52 11.50 -3.04
CA ILE A 87 -0.12 11.30 -1.63
C ILE A 87 -1.18 10.49 -0.87
N GLN A 88 -2.47 10.79 -1.07
CA GLN A 88 -3.56 10.04 -0.43
C GLN A 88 -3.60 8.57 -0.89
N ASN A 89 -3.27 8.29 -2.15
CA ASN A 89 -3.14 6.91 -2.63
C ASN A 89 -2.01 6.17 -1.90
N GLU A 90 -0.86 6.81 -1.68
CA GLU A 90 0.26 6.21 -0.93
C GLU A 90 -0.08 6.00 0.55
N ILE A 91 -0.76 6.95 1.19
CA ILE A 91 -1.29 6.79 2.56
C ILE A 91 -2.24 5.58 2.61
N GLY A 92 -3.12 5.45 1.63
CA GLY A 92 -4.06 4.33 1.53
C GLY A 92 -3.39 2.97 1.31
N LYS A 93 -2.29 2.92 0.54
CA LYS A 93 -1.47 1.72 0.38
C LYS A 93 -0.72 1.37 1.67
N LEU A 94 -0.12 2.36 2.34
CA LEU A 94 0.62 2.20 3.60
C LEU A 94 -0.28 1.72 4.74
N SER A 95 -1.51 2.22 4.82
CA SER A 95 -2.52 1.81 5.80
C SER A 95 -3.32 0.55 5.41
N SER A 96 -2.96 -0.10 4.30
CA SER A 96 -3.72 -1.26 3.81
C SER A 96 -3.50 -2.49 4.68
N TYR A 97 -4.57 -3.28 4.85
CA TYR A 97 -4.50 -4.57 5.56
C TYR A 97 -3.44 -5.49 4.97
N SER A 98 -3.33 -5.54 3.64
CA SER A 98 -2.40 -6.44 2.95
C SER A 98 -0.94 -6.15 3.28
N LEU A 99 -0.58 -4.87 3.44
CA LEU A 99 0.76 -4.46 3.78
C LEU A 99 1.07 -4.76 5.25
N ALA A 100 0.13 -4.43 6.15
CA ALA A 100 0.25 -4.77 7.57
C ALA A 100 0.37 -6.29 7.79
N TYR A 101 -0.41 -7.09 7.07
CA TYR A 101 -0.37 -8.55 7.12
C TYR A 101 0.99 -9.10 6.68
N LYS A 102 1.48 -8.66 5.51
CA LYS A 102 2.81 -9.06 5.01
C LYS A 102 3.93 -8.67 5.97
N THR A 103 3.80 -7.50 6.60
CA THR A 103 4.76 -6.99 7.59
C THR A 103 4.77 -7.87 8.84
N LEU A 104 3.60 -8.14 9.42
CA LEU A 104 3.49 -8.97 10.63
C LEU A 104 3.89 -10.42 10.38
N LYS A 105 3.73 -10.94 9.17
CA LYS A 105 4.21 -12.27 8.80
C LYS A 105 5.74 -12.40 8.87
N LYS A 106 6.49 -11.29 8.71
CA LYS A 106 7.94 -11.25 8.85
C LYS A 106 8.39 -11.06 10.30
N LEU A 107 7.49 -10.66 11.19
CA LEU A 107 7.80 -10.32 12.58
C LEU A 107 7.40 -11.44 13.53
N PRO A 108 8.15 -11.67 14.63
CA PRO A 108 7.82 -12.67 15.63
C PRO A 108 6.70 -12.20 16.59
N PHE A 109 5.74 -11.39 16.13
CA PHE A 109 4.70 -10.81 16.99
C PHE A 109 3.52 -11.75 17.26
N ARG A 110 3.48 -12.87 16.55
CA ARG A 110 2.41 -13.86 16.71
C ARG A 110 2.40 -14.48 18.10
N ILE A 111 3.55 -14.51 18.77
CA ILE A 111 3.66 -14.98 20.15
C ILE A 111 4.12 -13.83 21.02
N SER A 112 3.35 -13.50 22.05
CA SER A 112 3.74 -12.52 23.05
C SER A 112 4.06 -13.24 24.35
N TYR A 113 5.20 -12.90 24.97
CA TYR A 113 5.67 -13.50 26.22
C TYR A 113 5.48 -12.53 27.38
N TYR A 114 5.17 -13.04 28.56
CA TYR A 114 4.91 -12.25 29.76
C TYR A 114 5.59 -12.89 30.96
N SER A 115 6.20 -12.06 31.83
CA SER A 115 6.69 -12.49 33.14
C SER A 115 5.65 -12.20 34.20
N ILE A 116 5.24 -13.17 35.01
CA ILE A 116 4.21 -12.99 36.03
C ILE A 116 4.82 -12.35 37.27
N GLY A 117 4.35 -11.15 37.59
CA GLY A 117 4.66 -10.46 38.84
C GLY A 117 3.49 -10.48 39.82
N LYS A 118 3.72 -10.01 41.05
CA LYS A 118 2.69 -9.93 42.09
C LYS A 118 1.58 -8.92 41.79
N ILE A 119 1.88 -7.89 41.01
CA ILE A 119 0.97 -6.76 40.74
C ILE A 119 0.77 -6.53 39.24
N ARG A 120 1.82 -6.75 38.43
CA ARG A 120 1.77 -6.61 36.98
C ARG A 120 2.52 -7.73 36.30
N SER A 121 2.09 -8.06 35.09
CA SER A 121 2.72 -9.06 34.23
C SER A 121 3.22 -8.39 32.95
N PRO A 122 4.42 -7.76 32.97
CA PRO A 122 4.91 -7.05 31.80
C PRO A 122 5.24 -8.00 30.67
N GLU A 123 4.95 -7.55 29.45
CA GLU A 123 5.37 -8.23 28.23
C GLU A 123 6.90 -8.20 28.08
N ARG A 124 7.49 -9.31 27.64
CA ARG A 124 8.92 -9.52 27.41
C ARG A 124 9.13 -9.86 25.95
N TYR A 125 9.47 -8.85 25.15
CA TYR A 125 9.63 -9.03 23.71
C TYR A 125 10.93 -9.78 23.34
N GLU A 126 12.11 -9.22 23.62
CA GLU A 126 13.41 -9.87 23.34
C GLU A 126 14.03 -10.54 24.58
N ASP A 127 13.63 -10.08 25.76
CA ASP A 127 14.13 -10.48 27.08
C ASP A 127 13.43 -11.72 27.66
N CYS A 128 12.85 -12.56 26.80
CA CYS A 128 12.27 -13.83 27.23
C CYS A 128 13.36 -14.92 27.21
N PRO A 129 13.50 -15.75 28.27
CA PRO A 129 14.51 -16.80 28.31
C PRO A 129 14.22 -18.00 27.39
N PHE A 130 13.06 -18.04 26.74
CA PHE A 130 12.68 -19.10 25.81
C PHE A 130 11.97 -18.53 24.58
N PHE A 131 11.94 -19.32 23.52
CA PHE A 131 11.16 -19.05 22.33
C PHE A 131 10.22 -20.22 22.03
N VAL A 132 9.02 -19.90 21.58
CA VAL A 132 8.00 -20.86 21.16
C VAL A 132 8.03 -20.93 19.63
N THR A 133 8.09 -22.14 19.10
CA THR A 133 7.95 -22.42 17.67
C THR A 133 6.64 -23.15 17.42
N LEU A 134 5.84 -22.61 16.49
CA LEU A 134 4.57 -23.20 16.09
C LEU A 134 4.84 -24.22 14.98
N ASN A 135 4.42 -25.47 15.19
CA ASN A 135 4.66 -26.54 14.22
C ASN A 135 3.53 -26.65 13.18
N ASN A 136 2.31 -26.23 13.54
CA ASN A 136 1.18 -26.13 12.63
C ASN A 136 0.34 -24.89 12.92
N ASP A 137 -0.06 -24.17 11.88
CA ASP A 137 -0.80 -22.91 11.96
C ASP A 137 -2.31 -23.06 12.10
N THR A 138 -2.88 -24.22 11.75
CA THR A 138 -4.34 -24.36 11.60
C THR A 138 -5.06 -24.83 12.87
N ASN A 139 -4.36 -25.48 13.79
CA ASN A 139 -4.95 -26.08 15.00
C ASN A 139 -4.40 -25.37 16.23
N GLN A 140 -4.78 -24.11 16.42
CA GLN A 140 -4.34 -23.31 17.55
C GLN A 140 -5.52 -22.58 18.18
N LEU A 141 -5.67 -22.75 19.49
CA LEU A 141 -6.55 -21.95 20.29
C LEU A 141 -5.85 -20.61 20.65
N PHE A 142 -6.32 -19.52 20.05
CA PHE A 142 -5.73 -18.18 20.17
C PHE A 142 -6.16 -17.43 21.44
N GLU A 143 -5.36 -16.45 21.87
CA GLU A 143 -5.67 -15.53 22.98
C GLU A 143 -5.88 -16.17 24.36
N HIS A 144 -5.31 -17.36 24.57
CA HIS A 144 -5.38 -18.04 25.87
C HIS A 144 -4.01 -18.26 26.49
N PRO A 145 -3.81 -17.85 27.75
CA PRO A 145 -2.51 -17.91 28.41
C PRO A 145 -2.04 -19.35 28.60
N ILE A 146 -0.80 -19.60 28.22
CA ILE A 146 -0.09 -20.86 28.46
C ILE A 146 1.00 -20.56 29.47
N PHE A 147 0.84 -21.07 30.69
CA PHE A 147 1.75 -20.80 31.78
C PHE A 147 2.91 -21.78 31.75
N ILE A 148 4.11 -21.26 31.97
CA ILE A 148 5.37 -21.98 31.98
C ILE A 148 6.11 -21.66 33.27
N LYS A 149 6.59 -22.69 33.95
CA LYS A 149 7.54 -22.56 35.05
C LYS A 149 8.79 -23.37 34.71
N ILE A 150 9.92 -22.70 34.57
CA ILE A 150 11.19 -23.35 34.22
C ILE A 150 11.73 -24.03 35.47
N ILE A 151 11.92 -25.35 35.42
CA ILE A 151 12.40 -26.15 36.57
C ILE A 151 13.93 -26.28 36.50
N SER A 152 14.47 -26.56 35.32
CA SER A 152 15.90 -26.80 35.10
C SER A 152 16.33 -26.31 33.71
N LYS A 153 17.62 -26.46 33.36
CA LYS A 153 18.11 -26.18 31.98
C LYS A 153 17.53 -27.15 30.94
N GLN A 154 16.87 -28.22 31.36
CA GLN A 154 16.36 -29.29 30.49
C GLN A 154 14.83 -29.38 30.51
N GLU A 155 14.18 -29.01 31.61
CA GLU A 155 12.77 -29.28 31.86
C GLU A 155 11.98 -28.04 32.31
N TYR A 156 10.72 -28.00 31.90
CA TYR A 156 9.74 -26.99 32.29
C TYR A 156 8.40 -27.62 32.65
N GLU A 157 7.69 -26.98 33.57
CA GLU A 157 6.30 -27.29 33.87
C GLU A 157 5.40 -26.42 32.99
N LEU A 158 4.48 -27.07 32.29
CA LEU A 158 3.44 -26.43 31.50
C LEU A 158 2.11 -26.56 32.23
N SER A 159 1.44 -25.43 32.43
CA SER A 159 0.09 -25.39 32.98
C SER A 159 -0.88 -24.64 32.07
N ILE A 160 -2.02 -25.26 31.76
CA ILE A 160 -3.09 -24.67 30.96
C ILE A 160 -4.37 -24.71 31.79
N ASN A 161 -4.84 -23.53 32.19
CA ASN A 161 -6.05 -23.40 33.00
C ASN A 161 -7.25 -23.09 32.09
N GLN A 162 -7.91 -24.15 31.62
CA GLN A 162 -9.12 -24.11 30.80
C GLN A 162 -10.04 -25.29 31.14
N GLY A 163 -10.46 -25.41 32.40
CA GLY A 163 -11.41 -26.44 32.83
C GLY A 163 -10.87 -27.87 32.93
N LEU A 164 -9.67 -28.15 32.41
CA LEU A 164 -9.03 -29.49 32.46
C LEU A 164 -7.77 -29.56 33.35
N ASN A 165 -7.35 -28.45 33.98
CA ASN A 165 -6.14 -28.35 34.82
C ASN A 165 -4.98 -29.23 34.32
N ILE A 166 -4.54 -28.99 33.08
CA ILE A 166 -3.44 -29.75 32.51
C ILE A 166 -2.14 -29.24 33.13
N HIS A 167 -1.48 -30.09 33.91
CA HIS A 167 -0.13 -29.90 34.44
C HIS A 167 0.77 -30.99 33.88
N LYS A 168 1.76 -30.61 33.06
CA LYS A 168 2.70 -31.57 32.46
C LYS A 168 4.13 -31.03 32.56
N THR A 169 5.06 -31.90 32.95
CA THR A 169 6.49 -31.62 32.86
C THR A 169 7.01 -32.11 31.50
N LEU A 170 7.69 -31.25 30.76
CA LEU A 170 8.19 -31.50 29.41
C LEU A 170 9.64 -31.06 29.30
N LYS A 171 10.37 -31.64 28.34
CA LYS A 171 11.73 -31.23 28.02
C LYS A 171 11.76 -30.12 26.97
N PHE A 172 12.73 -29.21 27.06
CA PHE A 172 12.93 -28.22 25.99
C PHE A 172 13.24 -28.93 24.65
N GLY A 173 12.62 -28.45 23.58
CA GLY A 173 12.67 -29.04 22.24
C GLY A 173 11.65 -30.17 22.00
N GLU A 174 10.97 -30.68 23.04
CA GLU A 174 9.89 -31.65 22.89
C GLU A 174 8.65 -30.98 22.27
N ASN A 175 7.98 -31.68 21.35
CA ASN A 175 6.76 -31.18 20.76
C ASN A 175 5.57 -31.40 21.69
N TYR A 176 4.83 -30.34 22.01
CA TYR A 176 3.54 -30.42 22.67
C TYR A 176 2.42 -30.38 21.64
N LYS A 177 1.79 -31.54 21.42
CA LYS A 177 0.70 -31.72 20.46
C LYS A 177 -0.60 -32.16 21.13
N THR A 178 -1.66 -31.41 20.89
CA THR A 178 -3.06 -31.73 21.20
C THR A 178 -3.94 -31.40 20.00
N GLU A 179 -5.24 -31.74 20.05
CA GLU A 179 -6.19 -31.45 18.96
C GLU A 179 -6.22 -29.95 18.58
N PHE A 180 -5.99 -29.08 19.56
CA PHE A 180 -6.11 -27.63 19.44
C PHE A 180 -4.79 -26.86 19.62
N ARG A 181 -3.64 -27.54 19.77
CA ARG A 181 -2.32 -26.90 19.96
C ARG A 181 -1.18 -27.77 19.41
N ASP A 182 -0.24 -27.17 18.67
CA ASP A 182 0.96 -27.85 18.17
C ASP A 182 2.16 -26.88 18.19
N PHE A 183 2.98 -26.98 19.23
CA PHE A 183 4.14 -26.10 19.43
C PHE A 183 5.25 -26.79 20.22
N SER A 184 6.48 -26.30 20.04
CA SER A 184 7.63 -26.66 20.85
C SER A 184 8.22 -25.43 21.53
N ILE A 185 8.82 -25.62 22.70
CA ILE A 185 9.47 -24.57 23.48
C ILE A 185 10.96 -24.87 23.55
N SER A 186 11.79 -23.89 23.22
CA SER A 186 13.25 -24.01 23.28
C SER A 186 13.83 -22.90 24.16
N LEU A 187 14.84 -23.25 24.97
CA LEU A 187 15.52 -22.26 25.79
C LEU A 187 16.48 -21.43 24.90
N LYS A 188 16.52 -20.12 25.12
CA LYS A 188 17.46 -19.20 24.45
C LYS A 188 18.80 -19.30 25.18
N PHE A 189 19.86 -19.75 24.50
CA PHE A 189 21.22 -19.78 25.04
C PHE A 189 22.23 -19.15 24.06
N PRO A 190 23.19 -18.34 24.56
CA PRO A 190 23.30 -17.83 25.93
C PRO A 190 22.18 -16.82 26.27
N TYR A 191 21.78 -16.76 27.55
CA TYR A 191 20.81 -15.77 28.05
C TYR A 191 21.48 -14.92 29.12
N ASP A 192 21.52 -13.60 28.89
CA ASP A 192 22.31 -12.66 29.70
C ASP A 192 21.90 -12.61 31.19
N LYS A 193 20.72 -13.12 31.55
CA LYS A 193 20.18 -13.13 32.91
C LYS A 193 19.88 -14.55 33.41
N GLU A 194 20.83 -15.48 33.30
CA GLU A 194 20.64 -16.89 33.71
C GLU A 194 20.06 -17.07 35.13
N ASN A 195 20.43 -16.19 36.06
CA ASN A 195 19.97 -16.26 37.46
C ASN A 195 18.49 -15.88 37.66
N GLU A 196 17.89 -15.14 36.73
CA GLU A 196 16.48 -14.70 36.81
C GLU A 196 15.50 -15.69 36.19
N ILE A 197 16.00 -16.65 35.40
CA ILE A 197 15.19 -17.63 34.64
C ILE A 197 14.28 -18.45 35.57
N PHE A 198 14.76 -18.82 36.76
CA PHE A 198 14.07 -19.71 37.69
C PHE A 198 13.16 -18.98 38.70
N HIS A 199 13.23 -17.64 38.76
CA HIS A 199 12.57 -16.87 39.81
C HIS A 199 11.11 -16.51 39.52
N TYR A 200 10.72 -16.44 38.25
CA TYR A 200 9.40 -15.97 37.84
C TYR A 200 8.67 -17.01 36.99
N PRO A 201 7.39 -17.29 37.24
CA PRO A 201 6.59 -18.01 36.27
C PRO A 201 6.30 -17.09 35.08
N TYR A 202 6.27 -17.67 33.89
CA TYR A 202 6.01 -16.97 32.64
C TYR A 202 4.68 -17.44 32.07
N PHE A 203 4.11 -16.66 31.17
CA PHE A 203 3.11 -17.19 30.24
C PHE A 203 3.31 -16.60 28.86
N PHE A 204 2.79 -17.28 27.85
CA PHE A 204 2.74 -16.73 26.50
C PHE A 204 1.33 -16.80 25.93
N LEU A 205 1.06 -15.91 24.98
CA LEU A 205 -0.16 -15.86 24.20
C LEU A 205 0.18 -16.08 22.74
N ILE A 206 -0.63 -16.91 22.09
CA ILE A 206 -0.59 -17.08 20.63
C ILE A 206 -1.71 -16.23 20.05
N HIS A 207 -1.36 -15.30 19.19
CA HIS A 207 -2.30 -14.39 18.53
C HIS A 207 -2.73 -14.94 17.17
N ASP A 208 -3.99 -14.72 16.81
CA ASP A 208 -4.42 -14.91 15.43
C ASP A 208 -3.82 -13.79 14.55
N LEU A 209 -3.24 -14.17 13.41
CA LEU A 209 -2.54 -13.21 12.55
C LEU A 209 -3.50 -12.15 11.97
N ASN A 210 -4.77 -12.50 11.73
CA ASN A 210 -5.73 -11.55 11.16
C ASN A 210 -6.19 -10.51 12.20
N THR A 211 -6.49 -10.94 13.42
CA THR A 211 -6.81 -10.04 14.54
C THR A 211 -5.63 -9.13 14.86
N LEU A 212 -4.41 -9.67 14.92
CA LEU A 212 -3.19 -8.91 15.11
C LEU A 212 -2.98 -7.89 14.00
N THR A 213 -3.23 -8.27 12.74
CA THR A 213 -3.16 -7.36 11.60
C THR A 213 -4.11 -6.19 11.73
N ASN A 214 -5.37 -6.45 12.08
CA ASN A 214 -6.34 -5.37 12.28
C ASN A 214 -5.93 -4.46 13.44
N LYS A 215 -5.42 -5.02 14.54
CA LYS A 215 -4.90 -4.23 15.67
C LYS A 215 -3.80 -3.27 15.20
N TYR A 216 -2.76 -3.75 14.53
CA TYR A 216 -1.65 -2.90 14.08
C TYR A 216 -2.06 -1.92 12.98
N LYS A 217 -3.00 -2.29 12.11
CA LYS A 217 -3.59 -1.38 11.12
C LYS A 217 -4.28 -0.18 11.81
N HIS A 218 -5.00 -0.40 12.90
CA HIS A 218 -5.67 0.67 13.64
C HIS A 218 -4.72 1.48 14.53
N LEU A 219 -3.63 0.88 15.00
CA LEU A 219 -2.59 1.59 15.78
C LEU A 219 -1.75 2.53 14.93
N LEU A 220 -1.65 2.29 13.62
CA LEU A 220 -0.86 3.10 12.69
C LEU A 220 -1.58 4.41 12.35
N SER A 221 -0.99 5.53 12.74
CA SER A 221 -1.35 6.86 12.24
C SER A 221 -0.37 7.29 11.16
N ILE A 222 -0.88 7.86 10.07
CA ILE A 222 -0.09 8.38 8.97
C ILE A 222 -0.55 9.80 8.69
N GLU A 223 0.37 10.75 8.81
CA GLU A 223 0.12 12.16 8.62
C GLU A 223 1.13 12.74 7.63
N GLN A 224 0.71 13.73 6.85
CA GLN A 224 1.62 14.47 5.99
C GLN A 224 2.44 15.44 6.86
N PHE A 225 3.74 15.56 6.62
CA PHE A 225 4.59 16.49 7.39
C PHE A 225 4.10 17.94 7.27
N ASP A 226 3.66 18.32 6.07
CA ASP A 226 3.03 19.60 5.75
C ASP A 226 2.09 19.40 4.54
N GLU A 227 1.06 20.22 4.36
CA GLU A 227 0.05 20.07 3.30
C GLU A 227 0.63 19.99 1.88
N LYS A 228 1.82 20.58 1.68
CA LYS A 228 2.52 20.62 0.39
C LYS A 228 3.65 19.59 0.27
N SER A 229 3.99 18.90 1.36
CA SER A 229 5.14 18.00 1.45
C SER A 229 4.82 16.59 0.93
N THR A 230 5.74 15.95 0.21
CA THR A 230 5.62 14.51 -0.12
C THR A 230 6.18 13.61 0.98
N ILE A 231 6.53 14.19 2.12
CA ILE A 231 7.02 13.48 3.31
C ILE A 231 5.82 13.06 4.16
N LEU A 232 5.77 11.77 4.48
CA LEU A 232 4.79 11.18 5.38
C LEU A 232 5.45 10.82 6.72
N ASN A 233 4.80 11.20 7.80
CA ASN A 233 5.13 10.79 9.16
C ASN A 233 4.20 9.63 9.54
N LEU A 234 4.80 8.49 9.84
CA LEU A 234 4.13 7.32 10.38
C LEU A 234 4.34 7.31 11.89
N SER A 235 3.31 7.03 12.66
CA SER A 235 3.43 6.88 14.11
C SER A 235 2.58 5.75 14.66
N ILE A 236 3.07 5.14 15.73
CA ILE A 236 2.36 4.13 16.52
C ILE A 236 2.59 4.37 18.00
N SER A 237 1.63 3.98 18.83
CA SER A 237 1.74 4.01 20.28
C SER A 237 1.89 2.59 20.81
N GLU A 238 3.03 2.30 21.44
CA GLU A 238 3.37 0.96 21.93
C GLU A 238 3.91 0.99 23.36
N LYS A 239 3.71 -0.10 24.09
CA LYS A 239 4.24 -0.26 25.46
C LYS A 239 5.74 -0.54 25.47
N ILE A 240 6.21 -1.25 24.43
CA ILE A 240 7.62 -1.63 24.27
C ILE A 240 8.18 -0.84 23.07
N PRO A 241 9.11 0.12 23.29
CA PRO A 241 9.70 0.94 22.22
C PRO A 241 10.34 0.11 21.10
N LYS A 242 11.02 -0.97 21.45
CA LYS A 242 11.70 -1.86 20.50
C LYS A 242 10.71 -2.55 19.56
N LYS A 243 9.65 -3.15 20.11
CA LYS A 243 8.58 -3.81 19.35
C LYS A 243 7.96 -2.83 18.33
N GLY A 244 7.62 -1.62 18.75
CA GLY A 244 7.07 -0.67 17.81
C GLY A 244 8.09 -0.18 16.75
N SER A 245 9.37 -0.05 17.12
CA SER A 245 10.43 0.34 16.17
C SER A 245 10.62 -0.73 15.09
N ASP A 246 10.64 -2.01 15.50
CA ASP A 246 10.77 -3.13 14.58
C ASP A 246 9.54 -3.24 13.65
N TYR A 247 8.34 -2.91 14.14
CA TYR A 247 7.15 -2.83 13.30
C TYR A 247 7.27 -1.73 12.24
N LEU A 248 7.59 -0.50 12.65
CA LEU A 248 7.71 0.62 11.71
C LEU A 248 8.81 0.38 10.67
N ASN A 249 9.97 -0.13 11.08
CA ASN A 249 11.07 -0.46 10.17
C ASN A 249 10.66 -1.54 9.16
N THR A 250 10.11 -2.66 9.64
CA THR A 250 9.70 -3.76 8.76
C THR A 250 8.54 -3.36 7.84
N LEU A 251 7.64 -2.48 8.31
CA LEU A 251 6.55 -1.93 7.49
C LEU A 251 7.11 -1.12 6.32
N MET A 252 8.07 -0.23 6.59
CA MET A 252 8.72 0.57 5.56
C MET A 252 9.51 -0.29 4.57
N GLU A 253 10.30 -1.24 5.05
CA GLU A 253 11.02 -2.18 4.18
C GLU A 253 10.06 -2.98 3.29
N THR A 254 8.96 -3.47 3.87
CA THR A 254 7.96 -4.22 3.12
C THR A 254 7.24 -3.34 2.10
N PHE A 255 7.01 -2.07 2.41
CA PHE A 255 6.44 -1.10 1.49
C PHE A 255 7.39 -0.82 0.31
N ILE A 256 8.66 -0.50 0.60
CA ILE A 256 9.69 -0.22 -0.40
C ILE A 256 9.86 -1.42 -1.33
N GLN A 257 9.94 -2.64 -0.77
CA GLN A 257 10.06 -3.86 -1.55
C GLN A 257 8.84 -4.07 -2.47
N ASN A 258 7.63 -3.88 -1.96
CA ASN A 258 6.41 -4.06 -2.74
C ASN A 258 6.31 -3.05 -3.89
N GLU A 259 6.79 -1.82 -3.72
CA GLU A 259 6.86 -0.83 -4.81
C GLU A 259 7.96 -1.17 -5.84
N LEU A 260 9.11 -1.69 -5.39
CA LEU A 260 10.17 -2.17 -6.28
C LEU A 260 9.70 -3.36 -7.12
N ASP A 261 9.05 -4.35 -6.50
CA ASP A 261 8.50 -5.53 -7.18
C ASP A 261 7.48 -5.13 -8.26
N LYS A 262 6.59 -4.17 -7.96
CA LYS A 262 5.64 -3.64 -8.95
C LYS A 262 6.34 -2.94 -10.10
N LYS A 263 7.35 -2.10 -9.83
CA LYS A 263 8.12 -1.41 -10.87
C LYS A 263 8.84 -2.39 -11.77
N ASN A 264 9.46 -3.42 -11.20
CA ASN A 264 10.10 -4.49 -11.96
C ASN A 264 9.09 -5.25 -12.83
N LEU A 265 7.91 -5.58 -12.29
CA LEU A 265 6.87 -6.26 -13.06
C LEU A 265 6.36 -5.41 -14.24
N ILE A 266 6.19 -4.09 -14.05
CA ILE A 266 5.84 -3.17 -15.12
C ILE A 266 6.95 -3.15 -16.18
N ALA A 267 8.21 -2.98 -15.77
CA ALA A 267 9.35 -2.94 -16.69
C ALA A 267 9.47 -4.23 -17.53
N VAL A 268 9.37 -5.40 -16.89
CA VAL A 268 9.42 -6.71 -17.57
C VAL A 268 8.29 -6.84 -18.59
N ASN A 269 7.07 -6.45 -18.23
CA ASN A 269 5.93 -6.47 -19.15
C ASN A 269 6.10 -5.49 -20.32
N THR A 270 6.68 -4.30 -20.06
CA THR A 270 6.99 -3.33 -21.10
C THR A 270 8.06 -3.84 -22.07
N ILE A 271 9.14 -4.45 -21.57
CA ILE A 271 10.18 -5.07 -22.42
C ILE A 271 9.57 -6.16 -23.29
N LYS A 272 8.79 -7.07 -22.67
CA LYS A 272 8.11 -8.13 -23.40
C LYS A 272 7.19 -7.59 -24.50
N PHE A 273 6.47 -6.51 -24.21
CA PHE A 273 5.64 -5.84 -25.20
C PHE A 273 6.49 -5.28 -26.36
N ILE A 274 7.60 -4.59 -26.07
CA ILE A 274 8.50 -4.03 -27.10
C ILE A 274 9.08 -5.15 -27.96
N ASP A 275 9.55 -6.25 -27.39
CA ASP A 275 10.11 -7.39 -28.12
C ASP A 275 9.08 -8.01 -29.07
N GLU A 276 7.85 -8.20 -28.60
CA GLU A 276 6.75 -8.68 -29.42
C GLU A 276 6.40 -7.72 -30.57
N GLN A 277 6.52 -6.41 -30.37
CA GLN A 277 6.32 -5.42 -31.43
C GLN A 277 7.48 -5.39 -32.43
N MET A 278 8.73 -5.45 -31.96
CA MET A 278 9.93 -5.44 -32.80
C MET A 278 9.93 -6.63 -33.76
N LYS A 279 9.58 -7.83 -33.29
CA LYS A 279 9.45 -9.02 -34.14
C LYS A 279 8.44 -8.80 -35.27
N LYS A 280 7.26 -8.27 -34.93
CA LYS A 280 6.19 -7.98 -35.91
C LYS A 280 6.58 -6.89 -36.92
N ILE A 281 7.33 -5.87 -36.50
CA ILE A 281 7.81 -4.80 -37.38
C ILE A 281 8.88 -5.35 -38.33
N SER A 282 9.83 -6.14 -37.81
CA SER A 282 10.87 -6.79 -38.63
C SER A 282 10.27 -7.68 -39.71
N ASP A 283 9.28 -8.52 -39.36
CA ASP A 283 8.57 -9.36 -40.34
C ASP A 283 7.85 -8.50 -41.39
N SER A 284 7.17 -7.43 -40.96
CA SER A 284 6.46 -6.52 -41.86
C SER A 284 7.41 -5.73 -42.77
N LEU A 285 8.59 -5.36 -42.29
CA LEU A 285 9.62 -4.64 -43.06
C LEU A 285 10.22 -5.58 -44.11
N ASN A 286 10.54 -6.82 -43.77
CA ASN A 286 11.04 -7.83 -44.71
C ASN A 286 10.03 -8.10 -45.84
N VAL A 287 8.74 -8.22 -45.51
CA VAL A 287 7.67 -8.37 -46.51
C VAL A 287 7.57 -7.12 -47.40
N THR A 288 7.62 -5.93 -46.83
CA THR A 288 7.58 -4.67 -47.59
C THR A 288 8.81 -4.49 -48.49
N ALA A 289 10.01 -4.80 -48.00
CA ALA A 289 11.26 -4.76 -48.75
C ALA A 289 11.25 -5.73 -49.93
N SER A 290 10.77 -6.97 -49.73
CA SER A 290 10.59 -7.95 -50.80
C SER A 290 9.58 -7.47 -51.85
N ARG A 291 8.46 -6.85 -51.43
CA ARG A 291 7.48 -6.24 -52.34
C ARG A 291 8.09 -5.10 -53.16
N LEU A 292 8.87 -4.22 -52.52
CA LEU A 292 9.55 -3.10 -53.18
C LEU A 292 10.61 -3.58 -54.18
N GLN A 293 11.40 -4.60 -53.82
CA GLN A 293 12.38 -5.22 -54.71
C GLN A 293 11.70 -5.83 -55.94
N ASN A 294 10.60 -6.57 -55.73
CA ASN A 294 9.82 -7.14 -56.82
C ASN A 294 9.21 -6.06 -57.73
N PHE A 295 8.73 -4.95 -57.17
CA PHE A 295 8.24 -3.81 -57.94
C PHE A 295 9.35 -3.18 -58.78
N ARG A 296 10.51 -2.90 -58.19
CA ARG A 296 11.69 -2.36 -58.89
C ARG A 296 12.18 -3.27 -60.01
N SER A 297 12.24 -4.59 -59.76
CA SER A 297 12.67 -5.58 -60.75
C SER A 297 11.68 -5.71 -61.91
N LYS A 298 10.36 -5.69 -61.65
CA LYS A 298 9.33 -5.76 -62.69
C LYS A 298 9.31 -4.51 -63.57
N ASN A 299 9.48 -3.33 -62.97
CA ASN A 299 9.32 -2.06 -63.67
C ASN A 299 10.63 -1.49 -64.25
N LYS A 300 11.76 -2.20 -64.14
CA LYS A 300 13.08 -1.81 -64.69
C LYS A 300 13.44 -0.34 -64.45
N ILE A 301 13.16 0.16 -63.25
CA ILE A 301 13.32 1.58 -62.90
C ILE A 301 14.81 1.87 -62.69
N LEU A 302 15.50 2.32 -63.73
CA LEU A 302 16.95 2.57 -63.70
C LEU A 302 17.36 4.03 -64.00
N ASN A 303 16.46 4.95 -64.33
CA ASN A 303 16.83 6.36 -64.51
C ASN A 303 15.77 7.32 -63.94
N PHE A 304 16.14 8.09 -62.92
CA PHE A 304 15.30 9.15 -62.35
C PHE A 304 15.66 10.51 -62.97
N ASN A 305 14.70 11.16 -63.63
CA ASN A 305 14.75 12.61 -63.93
C ASN A 305 14.28 13.42 -62.70
N GLN A 306 14.43 14.76 -62.68
CA GLN A 306 13.99 15.63 -61.57
C GLN A 306 12.53 15.41 -61.10
N LYS A 307 11.60 15.08 -62.01
CA LYS A 307 10.21 14.69 -61.67
C LYS A 307 10.14 13.40 -60.84
N GLY A 308 11.04 12.44 -61.09
CA GLY A 308 11.10 11.18 -60.36
C GLY A 308 11.57 11.34 -58.91
N ASN A 309 12.49 12.27 -58.63
CA ASN A 309 12.90 12.58 -57.26
C ASN A 309 11.76 13.19 -56.43
N LEU A 310 10.96 14.09 -57.01
CA LEU A 310 9.79 14.68 -56.34
C LEU A 310 8.71 13.64 -56.03
N ILE A 311 8.46 12.72 -56.96
CA ILE A 311 7.53 11.61 -56.76
C ILE A 311 8.07 10.68 -55.66
N PHE A 312 9.37 10.40 -55.62
CA PHE A 312 9.98 9.57 -54.59
C PHE A 312 9.88 10.20 -53.19
N GLU A 313 10.16 11.51 -53.06
CA GLU A 313 9.96 12.23 -51.79
C GLU A 313 8.50 12.20 -51.31
N LYS A 314 7.55 12.34 -52.24
CA LYS A 314 6.12 12.22 -51.93
C LYS A 314 5.76 10.81 -51.47
N LEU A 315 6.31 9.78 -52.12
CA LEU A 315 6.09 8.39 -51.77
C LEU A 315 6.72 8.04 -50.41
N ASP A 316 7.90 8.57 -50.11
CA ASP A 316 8.57 8.38 -48.81
C ASP A 316 7.75 9.01 -47.67
N LYS A 317 7.26 10.25 -47.85
CA LYS A 317 6.34 10.90 -46.90
C LYS A 317 5.06 10.11 -46.65
N LEU A 318 4.41 9.62 -47.71
CA LEU A 318 3.21 8.79 -47.59
C LEU A 318 3.50 7.45 -46.90
N THR A 319 4.67 6.87 -47.15
CA THR A 319 5.11 5.62 -46.51
C THR A 319 5.38 5.82 -45.03
N LEU A 320 5.99 6.94 -44.64
CA LEU A 320 6.18 7.32 -43.24
C LEU A 320 4.84 7.54 -42.53
N GLN A 321 3.92 8.30 -43.14
CA GLN A 321 2.57 8.52 -42.60
C GLN A 321 1.82 7.18 -42.42
N LYS A 322 1.86 6.31 -43.44
CA LYS A 322 1.27 4.97 -43.36
C LYS A 322 1.87 4.15 -42.22
N THR A 323 3.19 4.19 -42.06
CA THR A 323 3.88 3.45 -40.99
C THR A 323 3.43 3.94 -39.62
N GLN A 324 3.31 5.26 -39.43
CA GLN A 324 2.80 5.85 -38.20
C GLN A 324 1.37 5.39 -37.90
N LEU A 325 0.48 5.41 -38.89
CA LEU A 325 -0.91 4.95 -38.75
C LEU A 325 -0.98 3.46 -38.37
N ILE A 326 -0.16 2.60 -38.99
CA ILE A 326 -0.10 1.17 -38.67
C ILE A 326 0.37 0.93 -37.23
N VAL A 327 1.39 1.66 -36.77
CA VAL A 327 1.89 1.56 -35.39
C VAL A 327 0.81 1.98 -34.39
N GLN A 328 0.12 3.10 -34.66
CA GLN A 328 -1.00 3.56 -33.83
C GLN A 328 -2.14 2.53 -33.79
N ALA A 329 -2.55 1.98 -34.93
CA ALA A 329 -3.59 0.95 -34.98
C ALA A 329 -3.22 -0.29 -34.17
N LYS A 330 -1.99 -0.79 -34.31
CA LYS A 330 -1.51 -1.95 -33.54
C LYS A 330 -1.51 -1.71 -32.04
N TYR A 331 -1.16 -0.50 -31.61
CA TYR A 331 -1.23 -0.14 -30.20
C TYR A 331 -2.69 -0.10 -29.70
N LEU A 332 -3.58 0.52 -30.46
CA LEU A 332 -5.01 0.59 -30.14
C LEU A 332 -5.64 -0.82 -30.09
N GLU A 333 -5.30 -1.72 -31.03
CA GLU A 333 -5.74 -3.13 -31.01
C GLU A 333 -5.22 -3.88 -29.78
N TYR A 334 -3.96 -3.67 -29.41
CA TYR A 334 -3.39 -4.24 -28.19
C TYR A 334 -4.16 -3.77 -26.96
N LEU A 335 -4.44 -2.47 -26.86
CA LEU A 335 -5.15 -1.89 -25.74
C LEU A 335 -6.60 -2.41 -25.69
N LEU A 336 -7.27 -2.50 -26.84
CA LEU A 336 -8.60 -3.08 -26.96
C LEU A 336 -8.63 -4.54 -26.49
N LYS A 337 -7.67 -5.36 -26.93
CA LYS A 337 -7.55 -6.77 -26.52
C LYS A 337 -7.22 -6.90 -25.03
N TYR A 338 -6.36 -6.03 -24.50
CA TYR A 338 -6.02 -5.98 -23.08
C TYR A 338 -7.27 -5.69 -22.22
N LEU A 339 -8.07 -4.69 -22.61
CA LEU A 339 -9.32 -4.34 -21.93
C LEU A 339 -10.38 -5.43 -22.05
N LYS A 340 -10.54 -6.06 -23.22
CA LYS A 340 -11.56 -7.10 -23.45
C LYS A 340 -11.21 -8.45 -22.82
N SER A 341 -9.93 -8.82 -22.72
CA SER A 341 -9.52 -10.15 -22.21
C SER A 341 -9.48 -10.28 -20.69
N LYS A 342 -9.27 -9.19 -19.95
CA LYS A 342 -9.30 -9.20 -18.49
C LYS A 342 -10.70 -8.87 -17.97
N ASN A 343 -11.44 -9.92 -17.58
CA ASN A 343 -12.65 -9.78 -16.74
C ASN A 343 -12.28 -9.43 -15.29
N ASP A 344 -11.05 -9.73 -14.87
CA ASP A 344 -10.58 -9.43 -13.53
C ASP A 344 -9.99 -8.02 -13.44
N LEU A 345 -10.76 -7.12 -12.81
CA LEU A 345 -10.37 -5.75 -12.41
C LEU A 345 -9.32 -5.75 -11.28
N THR A 346 -8.44 -6.75 -11.22
CA THR A 346 -7.48 -6.94 -10.12
C THR A 346 -6.08 -6.47 -10.47
N SER A 347 -5.76 -6.29 -11.76
CA SER A 347 -4.46 -5.81 -12.23
C SER A 347 -4.56 -5.02 -13.53
N ILE A 348 -4.83 -3.71 -13.46
CA ILE A 348 -4.75 -2.82 -14.61
C ILE A 348 -3.33 -2.23 -14.66
N THR A 349 -2.50 -2.75 -15.57
CA THR A 349 -1.18 -2.22 -15.90
C THR A 349 -1.22 -1.74 -17.34
N LEU A 350 -1.68 -0.51 -17.55
CA LEU A 350 -1.68 0.13 -18.86
C LEU A 350 -0.30 0.75 -19.12
N PRO A 351 0.37 0.43 -20.24
CA PRO A 351 1.53 1.19 -20.67
C PRO A 351 1.17 2.68 -20.85
N SER A 352 2.14 3.57 -20.65
CA SER A 352 1.99 4.97 -21.06
C SER A 352 1.65 5.04 -22.54
N VAL A 353 0.70 5.91 -22.91
CA VAL A 353 0.22 6.13 -24.28
C VAL A 353 1.32 6.82 -25.10
N ALA A 354 2.37 6.07 -25.44
CA ALA A 354 3.52 6.58 -26.18
C ALA A 354 3.15 6.71 -27.66
N GLY A 355 3.11 7.95 -28.17
CA GLY A 355 2.96 8.23 -29.61
C GLY A 355 1.52 8.38 -30.13
N ILE A 356 0.50 8.39 -29.26
CA ILE A 356 -0.89 8.70 -29.65
C ILE A 356 -1.31 10.01 -28.99
N ASN A 357 -1.49 11.03 -29.81
CA ASN A 357 -1.94 12.36 -29.40
C ASN A 357 -3.47 12.46 -29.44
N ASP A 358 -4.16 11.60 -28.69
CA ASP A 358 -5.62 11.73 -28.50
C ASP A 358 -5.94 12.18 -27.07
N MET A 359 -6.54 13.37 -26.96
CA MET A 359 -6.82 14.02 -25.68
C MET A 359 -7.91 13.29 -24.88
N VAL A 360 -8.87 12.66 -25.57
CA VAL A 360 -9.98 11.93 -24.95
C VAL A 360 -9.50 10.59 -24.42
N LEU A 361 -8.72 9.85 -25.21
CA LEU A 361 -8.06 8.60 -24.84
C LEU A 361 -7.21 8.78 -23.59
N ASN A 362 -6.33 9.79 -23.59
CA ASN A 362 -5.48 10.07 -22.43
C ASN A 362 -6.29 10.43 -21.18
N LYS A 363 -7.40 11.16 -21.32
CA LYS A 363 -8.30 11.46 -20.20
C LYS A 363 -8.98 10.19 -19.67
N LEU A 364 -9.52 9.35 -20.55
CA LEU A 364 -10.20 8.10 -20.18
C LEU A 364 -9.26 7.09 -19.54
N VAL A 365 -8.03 6.96 -20.04
CA VAL A 365 -6.97 6.12 -19.42
C VAL A 365 -6.67 6.60 -18.00
N ASN A 366 -6.46 7.89 -17.80
CA ASN A 366 -6.21 8.44 -16.46
C ASN A 366 -7.41 8.27 -15.53
N GLN A 367 -8.63 8.48 -16.01
CA GLN A 367 -9.86 8.24 -15.23
C GLN A 367 -10.02 6.76 -14.85
N LEU A 368 -9.65 5.84 -15.73
CA LEU A 368 -9.70 4.41 -15.44
C LEU A 368 -8.67 4.02 -14.37
N LEU A 369 -7.44 4.54 -14.45
CA LEU A 369 -6.40 4.32 -13.44
C LEU A 369 -6.80 4.88 -12.08
N ASP A 370 -7.40 6.07 -12.09
CA ASP A 370 -7.93 6.72 -10.89
C ASP A 370 -9.05 5.90 -10.23
N ASN A 371 -10.05 5.47 -11.02
CA ASN A 371 -11.16 4.65 -10.54
C ASN A 371 -10.66 3.28 -10.05
N PHE A 372 -9.62 2.73 -10.68
CA PHE A 372 -8.97 1.51 -10.23
C PHE A 372 -8.27 1.69 -8.88
N SER A 373 -7.57 2.80 -8.68
CA SER A 373 -6.95 3.13 -7.38
C SER A 373 -8.02 3.24 -6.29
N GLU A 374 -9.12 3.96 -6.54
CA GLU A 374 -10.26 4.09 -5.61
C GLU A 374 -10.85 2.72 -5.25
N TYR A 375 -11.08 1.85 -6.25
CA TYR A 375 -11.56 0.48 -6.03
C TYR A 375 -10.62 -0.35 -5.15
N GLN A 376 -9.31 -0.29 -5.41
CA GLN A 376 -8.32 -1.04 -4.62
C GLN A 376 -8.35 -0.58 -3.16
N LEU A 377 -8.37 0.73 -2.90
CA LEU A 377 -8.47 1.28 -1.54
C LEU A 377 -9.71 0.76 -0.80
N LEU A 378 -10.88 0.80 -1.44
CA LEU A 378 -12.13 0.33 -0.85
C LEU A 378 -12.14 -1.19 -0.61
N LYS A 379 -11.57 -1.96 -1.54
CA LYS A 379 -11.40 -3.42 -1.40
C LYS A 379 -10.52 -3.79 -0.21
N TYR A 380 -9.50 -2.98 0.09
CA TYR A 380 -8.62 -3.20 1.24
C TYR A 380 -9.17 -2.66 2.57
N SER A 381 -10.14 -1.73 2.53
CA SER A 381 -10.70 -1.10 3.73
C SER A 381 -11.96 -1.80 4.26
N SER A 382 -12.70 -2.55 3.43
CA SER A 382 -14.04 -3.07 3.76
C SER A 382 -14.27 -4.54 3.34
N LYS A 383 -15.24 -5.23 3.97
CA LYS A 383 -15.72 -6.55 3.51
C LYS A 383 -16.33 -6.44 2.09
N LYS A 384 -16.24 -7.53 1.31
CA LYS A 384 -16.62 -7.65 -0.13
C LYS A 384 -18.02 -7.10 -0.52
N GLU A 385 -18.93 -6.87 0.42
CA GLU A 385 -20.32 -6.47 0.17
C GLU A 385 -20.65 -4.99 0.41
N ASN A 386 -19.64 -4.14 0.68
CA ASN A 386 -19.86 -2.71 0.89
C ASN A 386 -20.49 -2.05 -0.38
N PRO A 387 -21.63 -1.33 -0.28
CA PRO A 387 -22.23 -0.58 -1.39
C PRO A 387 -21.24 0.36 -2.12
N SER A 388 -20.26 0.93 -1.41
CA SER A 388 -19.21 1.77 -2.00
C SER A 388 -18.31 0.99 -2.97
N ILE A 389 -18.04 -0.29 -2.69
CA ILE A 389 -17.29 -1.17 -3.61
C ILE A 389 -18.10 -1.42 -4.88
N LYS A 390 -19.42 -1.67 -4.76
CA LYS A 390 -20.30 -1.86 -5.93
C LYS A 390 -20.34 -0.61 -6.81
N LEU A 391 -20.42 0.58 -6.20
CA LEU A 391 -20.36 1.85 -6.93
C LEU A 391 -19.00 2.05 -7.63
N ALA A 392 -17.89 1.72 -6.98
CA ALA A 392 -16.56 1.81 -7.57
C ALA A 392 -16.37 0.84 -8.75
N ILE A 393 -16.89 -0.39 -8.65
CA ILE A 393 -16.92 -1.36 -9.75
C ILE A 393 -17.73 -0.80 -10.93
N SER A 394 -18.92 -0.26 -10.67
CA SER A 394 -19.76 0.32 -11.73
C SER A 394 -19.08 1.50 -12.43
N LYS A 395 -18.38 2.38 -11.67
CA LYS A 395 -17.58 3.46 -12.27
C LYS A 395 -16.45 2.93 -13.15
N LEU A 396 -15.76 1.88 -12.70
CA LEU A 396 -14.69 1.20 -13.45
C LEU A 396 -15.22 0.62 -14.77
N GLU A 397 -16.33 -0.12 -14.72
CA GLU A 397 -16.97 -0.72 -15.90
C GLU A 397 -17.39 0.33 -16.90
N LYS A 398 -18.09 1.39 -16.47
CA LYS A 398 -18.50 2.50 -17.35
C LYS A 398 -17.32 3.21 -18.00
N THR A 399 -16.25 3.44 -17.24
CA THR A 399 -15.03 4.09 -17.78
C THR A 399 -14.32 3.17 -18.77
N LYS A 400 -14.30 1.86 -18.48
CA LYS A 400 -13.76 0.83 -19.37
C LYS A 400 -14.55 0.75 -20.67
N GLU A 401 -15.87 0.77 -20.61
CA GLU A 401 -16.76 0.78 -21.79
C GLU A 401 -16.53 2.03 -22.64
N ALA A 402 -16.53 3.21 -22.04
CA ALA A 402 -16.25 4.47 -22.74
C ALA A 402 -14.86 4.47 -23.39
N LEU A 403 -13.86 3.89 -22.70
CA LEU A 403 -12.51 3.75 -23.23
C LEU A 403 -12.48 2.77 -24.42
N ILE A 404 -13.16 1.63 -24.33
CA ILE A 404 -13.29 0.66 -25.42
C ILE A 404 -13.96 1.31 -26.64
N GLU A 405 -15.07 2.02 -26.45
CA GLU A 405 -15.79 2.71 -27.52
C GLU A 405 -14.91 3.78 -28.19
N ASN A 406 -14.18 4.58 -27.39
CA ASN A 406 -13.24 5.56 -27.91
C ASN A 406 -12.11 4.90 -28.73
N ILE A 407 -11.55 3.79 -28.27
CA ILE A 407 -10.52 3.04 -29.01
C ILE A 407 -11.06 2.47 -30.32
N GLU A 408 -12.28 1.94 -30.32
CA GLU A 408 -12.92 1.41 -31.53
C GLU A 408 -13.19 2.52 -32.55
N ASN A 409 -13.59 3.72 -32.09
CA ASN A 409 -13.73 4.90 -32.93
C ASN A 409 -12.38 5.35 -33.50
N LEU A 410 -11.32 5.37 -32.69
CA LEU A 410 -9.97 5.70 -33.15
C LEU A 410 -9.43 4.68 -34.14
N LEU A 411 -9.68 3.39 -33.94
CA LEU A 411 -9.34 2.33 -34.89
C LEU A 411 -10.07 2.50 -36.22
N SER A 412 -11.36 2.85 -36.16
CA SER A 412 -12.17 3.08 -37.35
C SER A 412 -11.68 4.30 -38.13
N SER A 413 -11.38 5.40 -37.43
CA SER A 413 -10.79 6.60 -38.01
C SER A 413 -9.43 6.32 -38.65
N ASN A 414 -8.53 5.65 -37.91
CA ASN A 414 -7.21 5.24 -38.41
C ASN A 414 -7.31 4.36 -39.66
N LYS A 415 -8.27 3.42 -39.69
CA LYS A 415 -8.51 2.56 -40.87
C LYS A 415 -8.95 3.36 -42.10
N ILE A 416 -9.79 4.38 -41.91
CA ILE A 416 -10.21 5.29 -43.00
C ILE A 416 -9.00 6.07 -43.52
N GLU A 417 -8.19 6.62 -42.62
CA GLU A 417 -7.00 7.39 -42.98
C GLU A 417 -5.95 6.53 -43.69
N ASN A 418 -5.70 5.31 -43.19
CA ASN A 418 -4.78 4.36 -43.80
C ASN A 418 -5.24 3.96 -45.22
N LYS A 419 -6.55 3.77 -45.42
CA LYS A 419 -7.12 3.52 -46.76
C LYS A 419 -6.92 4.71 -47.70
N ALA A 420 -7.11 5.94 -47.22
CA ALA A 420 -6.86 7.14 -48.02
C ALA A 420 -5.37 7.27 -48.41
N VAL A 421 -4.45 6.97 -47.49
CA VAL A 421 -3.01 6.95 -47.79
C VAL A 421 -2.68 5.84 -48.79
N ASP A 422 -3.30 4.66 -48.69
CA ASP A 422 -3.15 3.57 -49.67
C ASP A 422 -3.60 3.98 -51.08
N GLU A 423 -4.71 4.69 -51.20
CA GLU A 423 -5.20 5.23 -52.47
C GLU A 423 -4.24 6.28 -53.04
N GLN A 424 -3.67 7.14 -52.20
CA GLN A 424 -2.66 8.12 -52.61
C GLN A 424 -1.35 7.44 -53.05
N ILE A 425 -0.87 6.42 -52.34
CA ILE A 425 0.29 5.62 -52.73
C ILE A 425 0.02 4.92 -54.07
N ALA A 426 -1.17 4.35 -54.26
CA ALA A 426 -1.55 3.70 -55.51
C ALA A 426 -1.59 4.69 -56.68
N PHE A 427 -2.08 5.92 -56.46
CA PHE A 427 -2.04 6.99 -57.45
C PHE A 427 -0.60 7.38 -57.82
N VAL A 428 0.26 7.64 -56.82
CA VAL A 428 1.67 8.00 -57.05
C VAL A 428 2.41 6.86 -57.77
N ASN A 429 2.12 5.59 -57.44
CA ASN A 429 2.69 4.44 -58.14
C ASN A 429 2.25 4.35 -59.61
N LYS A 430 1.04 4.81 -59.96
CA LYS A 430 0.59 4.91 -61.35
C LYS A 430 1.26 6.05 -62.12
N GLU A 431 1.73 7.10 -61.45
CA GLU A 431 2.54 8.16 -62.09
C GLU A 431 4.00 7.71 -62.33
N ILE A 432 4.45 6.65 -61.64
CA ILE A 432 5.79 6.05 -61.81
C ILE A 432 5.83 5.02 -62.95
N ALA A 433 4.72 4.31 -63.19
CA ALA A 433 4.56 3.31 -64.24
C ALA A 433 4.26 3.97 -65.59
#